data_AF-A0A067S6E5-F1
#
_entry.id   AF-A0A067S6E5-F1
#
_cell.length_a   1.000
_cell.length_b   1.000
_cell.length_c   1.000
_cell.angle_alpha   90.00
_cell.angle_beta   90.00
_cell.angle_gamma   90.00
#
_symmetry.space_group_name_H-M   'P 1'
#
loop_
_entity.id
_entity.type
_entity.pdbx_description
1 polymer ?
#
loop_
_entity_poly.entity_id
_entity_poly.type
_entity_poly.pdbx_seq_one_letter_code
_entity_poly.pdbx_strand_id
1 'polypeptide(L)' 'KEIRSWLSPPDSSRNYNEAIKKRQSDTCTWFLDGKRFLDWTEKPGFFWVKGKGKFPGNLFEFDG' A
#
# COMPACT_ATOMS: atom_id res chain seq x y z
N LYS A 1 -15.60 19.54 20.25
CA LYS A 1 -16.10 18.43 19.39
C LYS A 1 -15.30 18.33 18.07
N GLU A 2 -14.78 19.45 17.54
CA GLU A 2 -14.04 19.51 16.26
C GLU A 2 -12.70 18.78 16.21
N ILE A 3 -11.91 18.78 17.30
CA ILE A 3 -10.57 18.15 17.33
C ILE A 3 -10.61 16.66 16.93
N ARG A 4 -11.68 15.95 17.28
CA ARG A 4 -11.84 14.51 16.95
C ARG A 4 -12.12 14.25 15.47
N SER A 5 -12.67 15.24 14.75
CA SER A 5 -12.93 15.11 13.31
C SER A 5 -11.64 15.18 12.50
N TRP A 6 -10.63 15.92 12.96
CA TRP A 6 -9.33 15.99 12.28
C TRP A 6 -8.50 14.72 12.45
N LEU A 7 -8.76 13.95 13.52
CA LEU A 7 -8.17 12.63 13.76
C LEU A 7 -8.90 11.51 12.99
N SER A 8 -10.02 11.81 12.34
CA SER A 8 -10.71 10.81 11.54
C SER A 8 -9.84 10.46 10.32
N PRO A 9 -9.65 9.17 10.04
CA PRO A 9 -8.87 8.77 8.88
C PRO A 9 -9.56 9.30 7.60
N PRO A 10 -8.79 9.69 6.58
CA PRO A 10 -9.36 10.01 5.28
C PRO A 10 -10.07 8.78 4.71
N ASP A 11 -11.11 9.02 3.91
CA ASP A 11 -11.73 7.93 3.15
C ASP A 11 -10.70 7.33 2.17
N SER A 12 -10.30 6.10 2.44
CA SER A 12 -9.30 5.37 1.66
C SER A 12 -9.89 4.63 0.46
N SER A 13 -11.23 4.66 0.28
CA SER A 13 -11.94 3.94 -0.77
C SER A 13 -11.41 4.26 -2.17
N ARG A 14 -11.17 5.54 -2.46
CA ARG A 14 -10.65 5.99 -3.75
C ARG A 14 -9.28 5.39 -4.04
N ASN A 15 -8.38 5.41 -3.08
CA ASN A 15 -7.04 4.83 -3.24
C ASN A 15 -7.10 3.32 -3.45
N TYR A 16 -7.93 2.63 -2.66
CA TYR A 16 -8.15 1.20 -2.78
C TYR A 16 -8.66 0.81 -4.18
N ASN A 17 -9.71 1.49 -4.67
CA ASN A 17 -10.32 1.21 -5.96
C ASN A 17 -9.35 1.44 -7.12
N GLU A 18 -8.56 2.52 -7.09
CA GLU A 18 -7.56 2.79 -8.11
C GLU A 18 -6.41 1.77 -8.08
N ALA A 19 -5.97 1.35 -6.89
CA ALA A 19 -4.95 0.31 -6.75
C ALA A 19 -5.44 -1.04 -7.30
N ILE A 20 -6.70 -1.41 -7.04
CA ILE A 20 -7.30 -2.63 -7.60
C ILE A 20 -7.36 -2.58 -9.12
N LYS A 21 -7.75 -1.45 -9.72
CA LYS A 21 -7.79 -1.32 -11.19
C LYS A 21 -6.41 -1.47 -11.85
N LYS A 22 -5.35 -0.99 -11.20
CA LYS A 22 -3.97 -1.02 -11.73
C LYS A 22 -3.22 -2.31 -11.43
N ARG A 23 -3.67 -3.08 -10.43
CA ARG A 23 -3.04 -4.32 -10.02
C ARG A 23 -3.18 -5.37 -11.13
N GLN A 24 -2.05 -5.99 -11.48
CA GLN A 24 -2.05 -7.16 -12.36
C GLN A 24 -2.51 -8.40 -11.58
N SER A 25 -3.23 -9.30 -12.26
CA SER A 25 -3.60 -10.60 -11.67
C SER A 25 -2.37 -11.32 -11.15
N ASP A 26 -2.53 -12.07 -10.06
CA ASP A 26 -1.48 -12.87 -9.42
C ASP A 26 -0.26 -12.09 -8.87
N THR A 27 -0.29 -10.76 -8.95
CA THR A 27 0.73 -9.92 -8.31
C THR A 27 0.55 -9.97 -6.81
N CYS A 28 1.69 -10.05 -6.11
CA CYS A 28 1.76 -10.13 -4.65
C CYS A 28 1.24 -11.45 -4.07
N THR A 29 0.79 -12.43 -4.87
CA THR A 29 0.28 -13.72 -4.37
C THR A 29 1.34 -14.49 -3.57
N TRP A 30 2.60 -14.46 -4.02
CA TRP A 30 3.74 -15.04 -3.28
C TRP A 30 3.89 -14.49 -1.85
N PHE A 31 3.39 -13.29 -1.61
CA PHE A 31 3.45 -12.60 -0.33
C PHE A 31 2.15 -12.78 0.46
N LEU A 32 1.00 -12.50 -0.16
CA LEU A 32 -0.32 -12.54 0.48
C LEU A 32 -0.72 -13.95 0.91
N ASP A 33 -0.35 -14.97 0.15
CA ASP A 33 -0.60 -16.37 0.50
C ASP A 33 0.56 -16.97 1.32
N GLY A 34 1.60 -16.17 1.55
CA GLY A 34 2.77 -16.58 2.30
C GLY A 34 2.48 -16.64 3.80
N LYS A 35 2.96 -17.72 4.45
CA LYS A 35 2.84 -17.91 5.91
C LYS A 35 3.21 -16.68 6.72
N ARG A 36 4.26 -15.95 6.31
CA ARG A 36 4.74 -14.76 7.03
C ARG A 36 3.69 -13.64 7.08
N PHE A 37 2.91 -13.45 6.02
CA PHE A 37 1.82 -12.48 6.00
C PHE A 37 0.63 -12.98 6.81
N LEU A 38 0.25 -14.24 6.64
CA LEU A 38 -0.84 -14.87 7.40
C LEU A 38 -0.58 -14.82 8.92
N ASP A 39 0.61 -15.19 9.37
CA ASP A 39 1.01 -15.11 10.78
C ASP A 39 0.94 -13.66 11.31
N TRP A 40 1.29 -12.67 10.48
CA TRP A 40 1.17 -11.25 10.84
C TRP A 40 -0.30 -10.78 10.95
N THR A 41 -1.21 -11.33 10.14
CA THR A 41 -2.64 -11.02 10.28
C THR A 41 -3.24 -11.53 11.60
N GLU A 42 -2.72 -12.64 12.13
CA GLU A 42 -3.12 -13.16 13.43
C GLU A 42 -2.46 -12.43 14.60
N LYS A 43 -1.18 -12.06 14.44
CA LYS A 43 -0.38 -11.37 15.47
C LYS A 43 0.28 -10.12 14.88
N PRO A 44 -0.43 -8.99 14.86
CA PRO A 44 0.04 -7.78 14.23
C PRO A 44 1.28 -7.21 14.95
N GLY A 45 2.23 -6.74 14.16
CA GLY A 45 3.49 -6.12 14.60
C GLY A 45 4.17 -5.35 13.46
N PHE A 46 5.46 -5.04 13.60
CA PHE A 46 6.19 -4.35 12.51
C PHE A 46 6.51 -5.30 11.37
N PHE A 47 6.15 -4.90 10.15
CA PHE A 47 6.42 -5.65 8.93
C PHE A 47 7.05 -4.76 7.87
N TRP A 48 8.18 -5.20 7.30
CA TRP A 48 8.86 -4.48 6.23
C TRP A 48 8.84 -5.30 4.95
N VAL A 49 8.21 -4.75 3.91
CA VAL A 49 8.27 -5.28 2.54
C VAL A 49 9.24 -4.43 1.74
N LYS A 50 10.30 -5.04 1.20
CA LYS A 50 11.27 -4.36 0.32
C LYS A 50 11.10 -4.84 -1.12
N GLY A 51 10.63 -3.94 -1.98
CA GLY A 51 10.62 -4.17 -3.42
C GLY A 51 11.99 -3.90 -4.06
N LYS A 52 12.23 -4.47 -5.25
CA LYS A 52 13.31 -4.04 -6.14
C LYS A 52 12.74 -3.03 -7.13
N GLY A 53 12.59 -1.77 -6.70
CA GLY A 53 12.26 -0.68 -7.61
C GLY A 53 13.51 -0.25 -8.37
N LYS A 54 13.48 -0.27 -9.71
CA LYS A 54 14.37 0.58 -10.50
C LYS A 54 13.68 1.92 -10.60
N PHE A 55 14.27 2.98 -10.04
CA PHE A 55 13.82 4.34 -10.32
C PHE A 55 14.11 4.63 -11.80
N PRO A 56 13.11 4.88 -12.66
CA PRO A 56 13.39 5.50 -13.94
C PRO A 56 13.81 6.93 -13.63
N GLY A 57 15.07 7.27 -13.87
CA GLY A 57 15.69 8.54 -13.48
C GLY A 57 15.09 9.81 -14.10
N ASN A 58 13.96 9.72 -14.80
CA ASN A 58 13.43 10.77 -15.67
C ASN A 58 11.97 11.14 -15.37
N LEU A 59 11.34 10.63 -14.30
CA LEU A 59 9.90 10.85 -14.04
C LEU A 59 9.58 12.08 -13.15
N PHE A 60 10.54 12.98 -12.95
CA PHE A 60 10.35 14.23 -12.22
C PHE A 60 11.08 15.38 -12.92
N GLU A 61 10.75 15.65 -14.18
CA GLU A 61 10.82 17.03 -14.65
C GLU A 61 9.55 17.72 -14.13
N PHE A 62 9.74 18.54 -13.09
CA PHE A 62 8.72 19.48 -12.66
C PHE A 62 8.63 20.55 -13.76
N ASP A 63 7.52 20.59 -14.50
CA ASP A 63 7.17 21.78 -15.25
C ASP A 63 6.98 22.91 -14.22
N GLY A 64 7.84 23.92 -14.34
CA GLY A 64 8.00 25.03 -13.40
C GLY A 64 6.83 26.00 -13.31
#